data_AF-A0A836GMV1-F1
#
_entry.id   AF-A0A836GMV1-F1
#
_cell.length_a   1.000
_cell.length_b   1.000
_cell.length_c   1.000
_cell.angle_alpha   90.00
_cell.angle_beta   90.00
_cell.angle_gamma   90.00
#
_symmetry.space_group_name_H-M   'P 1'
#
loop_
_entity.id
_entity.type
_entity.pdbx_description
1 polymer ?
#
loop_
_entity_poly.entity_id
_entity_poly.type
_entity_poly.pdbx_seq_one_letter_code
_entity_poly.pdbx_strand_id
1 'polypeptide(L)'
;ILLNMTFMLRACASQKGLIIKDFNHLKCRILSYVIHDHNFERYSAAHNIRFFHNINSFSQDHQKTTERTEIYYGPLTKQIKFLKLFSLLTSSSGLMVQPFLYLKAIENDNVGVVLGLFACIGLFAITTPLLIHMITKKYITHLYYNANEDIYIANTYSLFARTKKLTFTPNDVVVPDVDGMFTNCIIKNIPLFLEQKFFYDSSHYIRIMGYDKPIDFKLHNDFNRIATLHCKEENQNDCKEDKNKK
;
A
#
# COMPACT_ATOMS: atom_id res chain seq x y z
N ILE A 1 -1.44 -18.48 -10.19
CA ILE A 1 -1.18 -17.30 -11.05
C ILE A 1 0.15 -17.46 -11.80
N LEU A 2 1.28 -17.72 -11.13
CA LEU A 2 2.57 -18.00 -11.79
C LEU A 2 2.53 -19.25 -12.71
N LEU A 3 1.80 -20.30 -12.30
CA LEU A 3 1.63 -21.55 -13.06
C LEU A 3 0.87 -21.37 -14.39
N ASN A 4 -0.09 -20.43 -14.46
CA ASN A 4 -0.86 -20.14 -15.68
C ASN A 4 -0.06 -19.32 -16.69
N MET A 5 0.92 -18.54 -16.23
CA MET A 5 1.81 -17.78 -17.11
C MET A 5 2.80 -18.68 -17.85
N THR A 6 3.27 -19.76 -17.21
CA THR A 6 4.18 -20.73 -17.84
C THR A 6 3.47 -21.56 -18.93
N PHE A 7 2.19 -21.89 -18.72
CA PHE A 7 1.39 -22.62 -19.71
C PHE A 7 1.04 -21.77 -20.95
N MET A 8 0.68 -20.50 -20.76
CA MET A 8 0.42 -19.58 -21.88
C MET A 8 1.68 -19.30 -22.71
N LEU A 9 2.85 -19.19 -22.09
CA LEU A 9 4.12 -19.04 -22.83
C LEU A 9 4.48 -20.27 -23.68
N ARG A 10 4.13 -21.49 -23.23
CA ARG A 10 4.34 -22.71 -24.02
C ARG A 10 3.39 -22.82 -25.21
N ALA A 11 2.14 -22.38 -25.07
CA ALA A 11 1.16 -22.37 -26.16
C ALA A 11 1.53 -21.35 -27.26
N CYS A 12 2.05 -20.17 -26.88
CA CYS A 12 2.47 -19.15 -27.84
C CYS A 12 3.77 -19.48 -28.59
N ALA A 13 4.61 -20.39 -28.09
CA ALA A 13 5.85 -20.78 -28.76
C ALA A 13 5.62 -21.66 -30.01
N SER A 14 4.40 -22.20 -30.19
CA SER A 14 4.10 -23.17 -31.26
C SER A 14 3.58 -22.56 -32.56
N GLN A 15 3.21 -21.27 -32.62
CA GLN A 15 2.76 -20.60 -33.83
C GLN A 15 3.80 -19.57 -34.30
N LYS A 16 4.88 -20.04 -34.95
CA LYS A 16 5.81 -19.15 -35.66
C LYS A 16 5.24 -18.84 -37.04
N GLY A 17 5.09 -17.55 -37.38
CA GLY A 17 4.91 -17.18 -38.78
C GLY A 17 4.54 -15.73 -39.11
N LEU A 18 3.72 -15.03 -38.30
CA LEU A 18 3.13 -13.77 -38.78
C LEU A 18 3.06 -12.60 -37.79
N ILE A 19 3.43 -12.78 -36.52
CA ILE A 19 3.27 -11.76 -35.46
C ILE A 19 4.61 -11.08 -35.08
N ILE A 20 5.69 -11.29 -35.86
CA ILE A 20 7.03 -10.81 -35.47
C ILE A 20 7.35 -9.39 -35.99
N LYS A 21 6.78 -8.96 -37.13
CA LYS A 21 7.06 -7.62 -37.67
C LYS A 21 6.40 -6.49 -36.87
N ASP A 22 5.11 -6.63 -36.53
CA ASP A 22 4.39 -5.63 -35.74
C ASP A 22 4.87 -5.57 -34.28
N PHE A 23 5.28 -6.72 -33.71
CA PHE A 23 5.88 -6.73 -32.38
C PHE A 23 7.19 -5.98 -32.33
N ASN A 24 8.02 -5.97 -33.38
CA ASN A 24 9.30 -5.23 -33.33
C ASN A 24 9.07 -3.71 -33.30
N HIS A 25 8.09 -3.21 -34.04
CA HIS A 25 7.75 -1.78 -34.04
C HIS A 25 7.01 -1.36 -32.76
N LEU A 26 6.08 -2.21 -32.28
CA LEU A 26 5.38 -1.98 -31.01
C LEU A 26 6.33 -2.14 -29.81
N LYS A 27 7.27 -3.09 -29.85
CA LYS A 27 8.33 -3.23 -28.85
C LYS A 27 9.28 -2.05 -28.93
N CYS A 28 9.67 -1.53 -30.10
CA CYS A 28 10.41 -0.27 -30.18
C CYS A 28 9.64 0.94 -29.64
N ARG A 29 8.31 1.03 -29.84
CA ARG A 29 7.48 2.12 -29.28
C ARG A 29 7.22 1.98 -27.78
N ILE A 30 6.95 0.77 -27.28
CA ILE A 30 6.78 0.50 -25.85
C ILE A 30 8.12 0.60 -25.14
N LEU A 31 9.20 0.08 -25.73
CA LEU A 31 10.54 0.23 -25.19
C LEU A 31 10.96 1.70 -25.22
N SER A 32 10.65 2.51 -26.24
CA SER A 32 10.93 3.96 -26.20
C SER A 32 10.07 4.73 -25.20
N TYR A 33 8.79 4.37 -25.00
CA TYR A 33 7.94 4.99 -23.98
C TYR A 33 8.35 4.58 -22.56
N VAL A 34 8.73 3.32 -22.38
CA VAL A 34 9.26 2.77 -21.12
C VAL A 34 10.68 3.26 -20.86
N ILE A 35 11.53 3.44 -21.87
CA ILE A 35 12.89 4.03 -21.76
C ILE A 35 12.80 5.54 -21.48
N HIS A 36 11.81 6.25 -22.01
CA HIS A 36 11.61 7.67 -21.69
C HIS A 36 11.14 7.88 -20.23
N ASP A 37 10.49 6.89 -19.60
CA ASP A 37 10.14 6.91 -18.17
C ASP A 37 11.24 6.24 -17.30
N HIS A 38 12.02 5.30 -17.86
CA HIS A 38 13.20 4.67 -17.27
C HIS A 38 14.52 5.26 -17.82
N ASN A 39 14.76 6.55 -17.57
CA ASN A 39 16.14 7.00 -17.31
C ASN A 39 16.60 6.46 -15.94
N PHE A 40 16.62 5.13 -15.80
CA PHE A 40 17.25 4.43 -14.69
C PHE A 40 18.62 3.99 -15.18
N GLU A 41 19.63 4.74 -14.75
CA GLU A 41 21.05 4.44 -14.89
C GLU A 41 21.33 2.94 -14.77
N ARG A 42 21.95 2.40 -15.82
CA ARG A 42 22.77 1.20 -15.75
C ARG A 42 23.93 1.48 -14.80
N TYR A 43 23.84 1.02 -13.56
CA TYR A 43 25.04 0.71 -12.77
C TYR A 43 25.32 -0.79 -12.88
N SER A 44 26.27 -1.11 -13.77
CA SER A 44 26.96 -2.40 -13.82
C SER A 44 27.85 -2.53 -12.59
N ALA A 45 27.90 -3.73 -12.03
CA ALA A 45 28.74 -4.08 -10.90
C ALA A 45 30.22 -3.75 -11.15
N ALA A 46 30.79 -2.88 -10.32
CA ALA A 46 32.19 -2.85 -9.95
C ALA A 46 32.33 -2.11 -8.61
N HIS A 47 33.19 -2.62 -7.73
CA HIS A 47 33.40 -2.17 -6.35
C HIS A 47 33.67 -0.67 -6.19
N ASN A 48 33.11 -0.11 -5.11
CA ASN A 48 33.77 0.55 -3.98
C ASN A 48 32.96 1.71 -3.42
N ILE A 49 32.95 1.75 -2.10
CA ILE A 49 32.35 2.74 -1.22
C ILE A 49 32.71 4.15 -1.69
N ARG A 50 31.71 4.93 -2.11
CA ARG A 50 31.73 6.39 -1.99
C ARG A 50 30.31 6.91 -1.97
N PHE A 51 29.98 7.58 -0.86
CA PHE A 51 28.83 8.46 -0.71
C PHE A 51 28.57 9.24 -2.00
N PHE A 52 27.39 9.06 -2.61
CA PHE A 52 26.91 9.97 -3.62
C PHE A 52 25.67 10.71 -3.14
N HIS A 53 25.89 12.01 -3.09
CA HIS A 53 25.04 13.10 -2.72
C HIS A 53 23.86 13.22 -3.70
N ASN A 54 22.72 13.62 -3.15
CA ASN A 54 21.49 14.08 -3.77
C ASN A 54 21.67 14.84 -5.11
N ILE A 55 20.99 14.39 -6.18
CA ILE A 55 20.69 15.21 -7.38
C ILE A 55 19.26 14.91 -7.89
N ASN A 56 18.29 15.59 -7.28
CA ASN A 56 17.11 16.26 -7.86
C ASN A 56 16.49 15.80 -9.22
N SER A 57 15.27 15.24 -9.10
CA SER A 57 14.00 15.74 -9.69
C SER A 57 13.80 15.88 -11.22
N PHE A 58 12.86 15.10 -11.76
CA PHE A 58 12.12 15.46 -12.99
C PHE A 58 10.71 15.98 -12.62
N SER A 59 10.71 17.28 -12.32
CA SER A 59 9.69 18.32 -12.53
C SER A 59 8.21 17.96 -12.63
N GLN A 60 7.49 18.20 -11.51
CA GLN A 60 6.42 19.19 -11.46
C GLN A 60 6.12 19.60 -9.99
N ASP A 61 7.04 20.36 -9.34
CA ASP A 61 6.75 21.22 -8.16
C ASP A 61 7.97 22.11 -7.81
N HIS A 62 8.65 22.67 -8.82
CA HIS A 62 9.82 23.54 -8.61
C HIS A 62 9.39 25.01 -8.52
N GLN A 63 8.92 25.43 -7.33
CA GLN A 63 9.08 26.79 -6.81
C GLN A 63 8.49 26.99 -5.38
N LYS A 64 8.74 26.07 -4.42
CA LYS A 64 8.56 26.35 -2.96
C LYS A 64 9.23 25.31 -2.03
N THR A 65 10.41 24.83 -2.36
CA THR A 65 10.99 23.59 -1.79
C THR A 65 12.29 23.79 -0.99
N THR A 66 12.50 24.96 -0.39
CA THR A 66 13.68 25.19 0.47
C THR A 66 13.47 24.74 1.93
N GLU A 67 12.25 24.34 2.32
CA GLU A 67 11.91 24.17 3.76
C GLU A 67 11.31 22.80 4.14
N ARG A 68 11.25 21.86 3.18
CA ARG A 68 10.67 20.53 3.42
C ARG A 68 11.78 19.48 3.48
N THR A 69 11.95 18.88 4.65
CA THR A 69 12.93 17.82 4.88
C THR A 69 12.26 16.46 4.72
N GLU A 70 12.87 15.56 3.95
CA GLU A 70 12.43 14.16 3.88
C GLU A 70 12.84 13.45 5.17
N ILE A 71 11.89 12.86 5.88
CA ILE A 71 12.11 12.24 7.20
C ILE A 71 11.94 10.72 7.21
N TYR A 72 11.32 10.16 6.15
CA TYR A 72 11.12 8.72 6.01
C TYR A 72 11.03 8.31 4.55
N TYR A 73 11.67 7.18 4.23
CA TYR A 73 11.61 6.52 2.93
C TYR A 73 11.15 5.06 3.08
N GLY A 74 10.04 4.71 2.43
CA GLY A 74 9.52 3.36 2.45
C GLY A 74 10.34 2.39 1.58
N PRO A 75 10.88 1.27 2.11
CA PRO A 75 11.69 0.31 1.33
C PRO A 75 10.93 -0.38 0.18
N LEU A 76 9.61 -0.57 0.32
CA LEU A 76 8.77 -1.26 -0.66
C LEU A 76 8.27 -0.30 -1.75
N THR A 77 8.64 0.99 -1.70
CA THR A 77 8.18 2.01 -2.66
C THR A 77 8.42 1.59 -4.11
N LYS A 78 9.65 1.16 -4.44
CA LYS A 78 10.01 0.72 -5.79
C LYS A 78 9.21 -0.52 -6.23
N GLN A 79 9.09 -1.50 -5.32
CA GLN A 79 8.40 -2.76 -5.58
C GLN A 79 6.90 -2.53 -5.82
N ILE A 80 6.26 -1.67 -5.01
CA ILE A 80 4.84 -1.32 -5.15
C ILE A 80 4.58 -0.59 -6.46
N LYS A 81 5.45 0.36 -6.85
CA LYS A 81 5.32 1.06 -8.13
C LYS A 81 5.38 0.08 -9.30
N PHE A 82 6.38 -0.81 -9.29
CA PHE A 82 6.51 -1.85 -10.31
C PHE A 82 5.30 -2.79 -10.33
N LEU A 83 4.83 -3.25 -9.18
CA LEU A 83 3.70 -4.18 -9.07
C LEU A 83 2.41 -3.56 -9.63
N LYS A 84 2.14 -2.28 -9.34
CA LYS A 84 1.00 -1.55 -9.91
C LYS A 84 1.13 -1.41 -11.42
N LEU A 85 2.29 -0.97 -11.92
CA LEU A 85 2.49 -0.77 -13.34
C LEU A 85 2.42 -2.09 -14.12
N PHE A 86 3.07 -3.13 -13.61
CA PHE A 86 3.04 -4.47 -14.18
C PHE A 86 1.62 -5.03 -14.24
N SER A 87 0.83 -4.87 -13.17
CA SER A 87 -0.56 -5.29 -13.15
C SER A 87 -1.41 -4.52 -14.14
N LEU A 88 -1.26 -3.19 -14.22
CA LEU A 88 -2.01 -2.35 -15.16
C LEU A 88 -1.66 -2.69 -16.61
N LEU A 89 -0.39 -2.90 -16.91
CA LEU A 89 0.08 -3.31 -18.23
C LEU A 89 -0.49 -4.68 -18.62
N THR A 90 -0.33 -5.69 -17.76
CA THR A 90 -0.84 -7.05 -18.03
C THR A 90 -2.36 -7.05 -18.21
N SER A 91 -3.07 -6.28 -17.39
CA SER A 91 -4.53 -6.16 -17.49
C SER A 91 -4.96 -5.47 -18.77
N SER A 92 -4.30 -4.37 -19.14
CA SER A 92 -4.55 -3.64 -20.38
C SER A 92 -4.27 -4.52 -21.60
N SER A 93 -3.14 -5.25 -21.62
CA SER A 93 -2.81 -6.20 -22.67
C SER A 93 -3.85 -7.32 -22.78
N GLY A 94 -4.35 -7.84 -21.65
CA GLY A 94 -5.43 -8.83 -21.62
C GLY A 94 -6.70 -8.32 -22.31
N LEU A 95 -7.13 -7.10 -22.00
CA LEU A 95 -8.30 -6.47 -22.63
C LEU A 95 -8.06 -6.17 -24.12
N MET A 96 -6.86 -5.77 -24.51
CA MET A 96 -6.52 -5.52 -25.92
C MET A 96 -6.56 -6.77 -26.80
N VAL A 97 -6.28 -7.95 -26.24
CA VAL A 97 -6.29 -9.22 -26.97
C VAL A 97 -7.72 -9.77 -27.16
N GLN A 98 -8.67 -9.33 -26.34
CA GLN A 98 -10.04 -9.86 -26.35
C GLN A 98 -10.78 -9.69 -27.70
N PRO A 99 -10.76 -8.53 -28.40
CA PRO A 99 -11.42 -8.38 -29.70
C PRO A 99 -10.86 -9.32 -30.77
N PHE A 100 -9.54 -9.54 -30.76
CA PHE A 100 -8.89 -10.46 -31.69
C PHE A 100 -9.31 -11.91 -31.46
N LEU A 101 -9.41 -12.32 -30.19
CA LEU A 101 -9.89 -13.66 -29.84
C LEU A 101 -11.36 -13.86 -30.22
N TYR A 102 -12.20 -12.84 -30.05
CA TYR A 102 -13.61 -12.90 -30.42
C TYR A 102 -13.81 -13.12 -31.92
N LEU A 103 -13.07 -12.40 -32.77
CA LEU A 103 -13.12 -12.59 -34.23
C LEU A 103 -12.76 -14.03 -34.64
N LYS A 104 -11.70 -14.59 -34.04
CA LYS A 104 -11.33 -15.99 -34.28
C LYS A 104 -12.35 -16.99 -33.73
N ALA A 105 -13.09 -16.65 -32.68
CA ALA A 105 -14.09 -17.54 -32.10
C ALA A 105 -15.26 -17.78 -33.06
N ILE A 106 -15.71 -16.72 -33.74
CA ILE A 106 -16.79 -16.78 -34.73
C ILE A 106 -16.34 -17.60 -35.94
N GLU A 107 -15.09 -17.43 -36.40
CA GLU A 107 -14.56 -18.14 -37.56
C GLU A 107 -14.44 -19.67 -37.33
N ASN A 108 -14.16 -20.10 -36.10
CA ASN A 108 -13.90 -21.50 -35.76
C ASN A 108 -15.08 -22.21 -35.07
N ASP A 109 -16.27 -21.58 -35.01
CA ASP A 109 -17.49 -22.08 -34.35
C ASP A 109 -17.28 -22.55 -32.89
N ASN A 110 -16.25 -22.02 -32.22
CA ASN A 110 -15.79 -22.42 -30.89
C ASN A 110 -16.13 -21.36 -29.84
N VAL A 111 -17.32 -20.76 -29.97
CA VAL A 111 -17.72 -19.56 -29.21
C VAL A 111 -17.74 -19.81 -27.70
N GLY A 112 -18.19 -20.99 -27.24
CA GLY A 112 -18.31 -21.31 -25.81
C GLY A 112 -16.98 -21.29 -25.06
N VAL A 113 -15.94 -21.91 -25.61
CA VAL A 113 -14.60 -21.98 -24.98
C VAL A 113 -13.95 -20.60 -24.94
N VAL A 114 -14.05 -19.83 -26.03
CA VAL A 114 -13.47 -18.49 -26.10
C VAL A 114 -14.20 -17.52 -25.17
N LEU A 115 -15.53 -17.64 -25.04
CA LEU A 115 -16.30 -16.83 -24.09
C LEU A 115 -15.89 -17.08 -22.64
N GLY A 116 -15.65 -18.35 -22.27
CA GLY A 116 -15.10 -18.70 -20.96
C GLY A 116 -13.74 -18.08 -20.71
N LEU A 117 -12.84 -18.12 -21.70
CA LEU A 117 -11.52 -17.49 -21.61
C LEU A 117 -11.61 -15.96 -21.51
N PHE A 118 -12.51 -15.33 -22.28
CA PHE A 118 -12.78 -13.90 -22.25
C PHE A 118 -13.23 -13.45 -20.85
N ALA A 119 -14.18 -14.18 -20.25
CA ALA A 119 -14.68 -13.88 -18.91
C ALA A 119 -13.57 -14.02 -17.86
N CYS A 120 -12.76 -15.09 -17.93
CA CYS A 120 -11.61 -15.29 -17.05
C CYS A 120 -10.60 -14.13 -17.18
N ILE A 121 -10.17 -13.79 -18.40
CA ILE A 121 -9.21 -12.70 -18.64
C ILE A 121 -9.77 -11.36 -18.14
N GLY A 122 -11.04 -11.07 -18.43
CA GLY A 122 -11.70 -9.83 -17.99
C GLY A 122 -11.77 -9.72 -16.48
N LEU A 123 -12.12 -10.82 -15.79
CA LEU A 123 -12.14 -10.87 -14.33
C LEU A 123 -10.76 -10.57 -13.75
N PHE A 124 -9.70 -11.21 -14.26
CA PHE A 124 -8.34 -10.94 -13.78
C PHE A 124 -7.85 -9.54 -14.12
N ALA A 125 -8.23 -8.98 -15.28
CA ALA A 125 -7.84 -7.63 -15.69
C ALA A 125 -8.40 -6.54 -14.77
N ILE A 126 -9.57 -6.76 -14.16
CA ILE A 126 -10.18 -5.81 -13.21
C ILE A 126 -9.75 -6.14 -11.76
N THR A 127 -9.78 -7.41 -11.40
CA THR A 127 -9.55 -7.86 -10.02
C THR A 127 -8.12 -7.61 -9.58
N THR A 128 -7.12 -7.85 -10.44
CA THR A 128 -5.71 -7.76 -10.06
C THR A 128 -5.29 -6.33 -9.71
N PRO A 129 -5.57 -5.29 -10.53
CA PRO A 129 -5.26 -3.91 -10.16
C PRO A 129 -6.01 -3.44 -8.91
N LEU A 130 -7.26 -3.88 -8.72
CA LEU A 130 -8.08 -3.50 -7.57
C LEU A 130 -7.56 -4.12 -6.26
N LEU A 131 -7.21 -5.41 -6.28
CA LEU A 131 -6.64 -6.11 -5.13
C LEU A 131 -5.29 -5.51 -4.73
N ILE A 132 -4.41 -5.27 -5.72
CA ILE A 132 -3.12 -4.62 -5.48
C ILE A 132 -3.34 -3.22 -4.90
N HIS A 133 -4.28 -2.44 -5.42
CA HIS A 133 -4.57 -1.11 -4.88
C HIS A 133 -5.09 -1.17 -3.45
N MET A 134 -5.98 -2.12 -3.12
CA MET A 134 -6.56 -2.26 -1.79
C MET A 134 -5.51 -2.54 -0.72
N ILE A 135 -4.48 -3.33 -1.04
CA ILE A 135 -3.38 -3.64 -0.13
C ILE A 135 -2.40 -2.46 -0.07
N THR A 136 -1.99 -1.94 -1.23
CA THR A 136 -0.91 -0.94 -1.33
C THR A 136 -1.34 0.49 -0.99
N LYS A 137 -2.64 0.81 -0.96
CA LYS A 137 -3.12 2.17 -0.62
C LYS A 137 -2.77 2.61 0.79
N LYS A 138 -2.50 1.65 1.69
CA LYS A 138 -2.12 1.90 3.09
C LYS A 138 -0.62 2.20 3.25
N TYR A 139 0.16 1.99 2.20
CA TYR A 139 1.61 2.14 2.24
C TYR A 139 2.04 3.57 1.96
N ILE A 140 2.83 4.15 2.87
CA ILE A 140 3.45 5.45 2.70
C ILE A 140 4.80 5.27 1.99
N THR A 141 5.01 6.01 0.92
CA THR A 141 6.24 5.93 0.11
C THR A 141 7.31 6.88 0.59
N HIS A 142 6.92 8.14 0.83
CA HIS A 142 7.79 9.18 1.34
C HIS A 142 7.02 9.99 2.38
N LEU A 143 7.74 10.49 3.38
CA LEU A 143 7.18 11.42 4.35
C LEU A 143 8.10 12.64 4.45
N TYR A 144 7.50 13.82 4.35
CA TYR A 144 8.21 15.09 4.49
C TYR A 144 7.69 15.84 5.71
N TYR A 145 8.57 16.60 6.33
CA TYR A 145 8.27 17.52 7.41
C TYR A 145 8.56 18.95 6.96
N ASN A 146 7.62 19.85 7.21
CA ASN A 146 7.79 21.29 7.00
C ASN A 146 7.99 21.96 8.36
N ALA A 147 9.19 22.48 8.63
CA ALA A 147 9.52 23.11 9.91
C ALA A 147 8.77 24.43 10.15
N ASN A 148 8.37 25.14 9.09
CA ASN A 148 7.74 26.45 9.20
C ASN A 148 6.27 26.38 9.60
N GLU A 149 5.55 25.41 9.04
CA GLU A 149 4.11 25.24 9.24
C GLU A 149 3.81 24.11 10.25
N ASP A 150 4.85 23.39 10.71
CA ASP A 150 4.74 22.23 11.62
C ASP A 150 3.78 21.14 11.08
N ILE A 151 3.86 20.88 9.77
CA ILE A 151 3.01 19.91 9.07
C ILE A 151 3.82 18.75 8.49
N TYR A 152 3.18 17.59 8.44
CA TYR A 152 3.67 16.40 7.79
C TYR A 152 2.98 16.18 6.46
N ILE A 153 3.73 15.69 5.48
CA ILE A 153 3.24 15.42 4.11
C ILE A 153 3.61 13.98 3.77
N ALA A 154 2.62 13.08 3.83
CA ALA A 154 2.76 11.70 3.41
C ALA A 154 2.45 11.55 1.92
N ASN A 155 3.33 10.86 1.20
CA ASN A 155 3.09 10.44 -0.17
C ASN A 155 2.63 8.99 -0.19
N THR A 156 1.62 8.71 -1.01
CA THR A 156 1.10 7.37 -1.27
C THR A 156 0.93 7.17 -2.77
N TYR A 157 0.69 5.94 -3.22
CA TYR A 157 0.38 5.68 -4.63
C TYR A 157 -1.13 5.46 -4.86
N SER A 158 -1.64 6.15 -5.88
CA SER A 158 -2.98 5.93 -6.44
C SER A 158 -3.10 4.59 -7.18
N LEU A 159 -4.30 4.28 -7.70
CA LEU A 159 -4.54 3.11 -8.53
C LEU A 159 -3.59 3.06 -9.74
N PHE A 160 -3.34 4.20 -10.38
CA PHE A 160 -2.48 4.34 -11.58
C PHE A 160 -1.00 4.58 -11.25
N ALA A 161 -0.51 4.14 -10.08
CA ALA A 161 0.87 4.34 -9.62
C ALA A 161 1.34 5.81 -9.57
N ARG A 162 0.40 6.79 -9.59
CA ARG A 162 0.70 8.22 -9.43
C ARG A 162 0.79 8.58 -7.95
N THR A 163 1.73 9.45 -7.61
CA THR A 163 1.90 9.95 -6.24
C THR A 163 0.72 10.82 -5.81
N LYS A 164 0.14 10.53 -4.65
CA LYS A 164 -0.89 11.32 -3.98
C LYS A 164 -0.32 11.84 -2.66
N LYS A 165 -0.39 13.15 -2.46
CA LYS A 165 0.06 13.83 -1.24
C LYS A 165 -1.09 13.86 -0.22
N LEU A 166 -0.78 13.61 1.05
CA LEU A 166 -1.67 13.71 2.19
C LEU A 166 -0.98 14.59 3.24
N THR A 167 -1.52 15.76 3.52
CA THR A 167 -1.02 16.67 4.55
C THR A 167 -1.76 16.45 5.86
N PHE A 168 -1.04 16.41 6.99
CA PHE A 168 -1.60 16.18 8.31
C PHE A 168 -0.72 16.77 9.41
N THR A 169 -1.31 16.97 10.58
CA THR A 169 -0.62 17.34 11.82
C THR A 169 -0.59 16.12 12.76
N PRO A 170 0.31 16.08 13.78
CA PRO A 170 0.32 14.98 14.76
C PRO A 170 -1.02 14.79 15.50
N ASN A 171 -1.84 15.84 15.61
CA ASN A 171 -3.16 15.76 16.24
C ASN A 171 -4.22 15.07 15.37
N ASP A 172 -3.98 14.96 14.06
CA ASP A 172 -4.86 14.24 13.13
C ASP A 172 -4.60 12.73 13.10
N VAL A 173 -3.61 12.26 13.86
CA VAL A 173 -3.16 10.87 13.91
C VAL A 173 -3.80 10.18 15.11
N VAL A 174 -4.45 9.05 14.84
CA VAL A 174 -5.03 8.16 15.86
C VAL A 174 -4.31 6.82 15.76
N VAL A 175 -3.66 6.41 16.85
CA VAL A 175 -3.07 5.07 16.95
C VAL A 175 -4.14 4.13 17.52
N PRO A 176 -4.52 3.06 16.80
CA PRO A 176 -5.49 2.09 17.30
C PRO A 176 -4.88 1.22 18.41
N ASP A 177 -5.71 0.73 19.34
CA ASP A 177 -5.25 -0.17 20.42
C ASP A 177 -4.68 -1.50 19.92
N VAL A 178 -5.16 -1.95 18.75
CA VAL A 178 -4.71 -3.17 18.08
C VAL A 178 -4.24 -2.83 16.68
N ASP A 179 -2.94 -3.06 16.43
CA ASP A 179 -2.35 -2.90 15.10
C ASP A 179 -2.98 -3.88 14.11
N GLY A 180 -3.36 -3.36 12.95
CA GLY A 180 -3.78 -4.18 11.82
C GLY A 180 -2.58 -4.71 11.04
N MET A 181 -2.79 -5.78 10.27
CA MET A 181 -1.74 -6.45 9.46
C MET A 181 -0.93 -5.50 8.53
N PHE A 182 -1.49 -4.33 8.17
CA PHE A 182 -0.81 -3.28 7.40
C PHE A 182 -1.25 -1.87 7.86
N THR A 183 -1.48 -1.69 9.16
CA THR A 183 -1.97 -0.42 9.71
C THR A 183 -1.52 -0.27 11.15
N ASN A 184 -0.78 0.79 11.45
CA ASN A 184 -0.40 1.15 12.82
C ASN A 184 -0.83 2.57 13.20
N CYS A 185 -1.32 3.36 12.25
CA CYS A 185 -1.88 4.67 12.50
C CYS A 185 -3.02 4.95 11.55
N ILE A 186 -3.96 5.78 11.99
CA ILE A 186 -5.08 6.27 11.20
C ILE A 186 -4.91 7.78 11.10
N ILE A 187 -4.64 8.26 9.89
CA ILE A 187 -4.43 9.68 9.62
C ILE A 187 -5.63 10.19 8.84
N LYS A 188 -6.40 11.13 9.39
CA LYS A 188 -7.62 11.66 8.75
C LYS A 188 -8.57 10.55 8.25
N ASN A 189 -8.82 9.55 9.10
CA ASN A 189 -9.65 8.39 8.80
C ASN A 189 -9.09 7.44 7.72
N ILE A 190 -7.81 7.59 7.34
CA ILE A 190 -7.11 6.73 6.38
C ILE A 190 -6.13 5.84 7.16
N PRO A 191 -6.32 4.51 7.16
CA PRO A 191 -5.40 3.59 7.80
C PRO A 191 -4.09 3.52 7.01
N LEU A 192 -2.97 3.82 7.68
CA LEU A 192 -1.63 3.86 7.10
C LEU A 192 -0.65 3.03 7.93
N PHE A 193 0.45 2.64 7.28
CA PHE A 193 1.53 1.90 7.89
C PHE A 193 2.83 2.70 7.82
N LEU A 194 3.43 2.92 8.99
CA LEU A 194 4.74 3.54 9.18
C LEU A 194 5.65 2.58 9.89
N GLU A 195 6.95 2.61 9.60
CA GLU A 195 7.89 1.74 10.31
C GLU A 195 9.07 2.56 10.83
N GLN A 196 9.26 2.55 12.15
CA GLN A 196 10.26 3.39 12.83
C GLN A 196 11.67 3.22 12.26
N LYS A 197 12.04 1.99 11.86
CA LYS A 197 13.40 1.65 11.39
C LYS A 197 13.83 2.38 10.11
N PHE A 198 12.90 2.99 9.37
CA PHE A 198 13.20 3.71 8.13
C PHE A 198 13.04 5.23 8.24
N PHE A 199 12.83 5.74 9.46
CA PHE A 199 12.92 7.17 9.72
C PHE A 199 14.39 7.59 9.82
N TYR A 200 14.75 8.71 9.20
CA TYR A 200 16.08 9.30 9.36
C TYR A 200 16.29 9.86 10.77
N ASP A 201 15.22 10.41 11.35
CA ASP A 201 15.16 10.81 12.75
C ASP A 201 13.94 10.16 13.41
N SER A 202 14.21 9.30 14.39
CA SER A 202 13.19 8.58 15.16
C SER A 202 12.31 9.52 16.00
N SER A 203 12.77 10.73 16.29
CA SER A 203 12.00 11.72 17.07
C SER A 203 10.69 12.09 16.38
N HIS A 204 10.70 12.17 15.04
CA HIS A 204 9.48 12.39 14.26
C HIS A 204 8.48 11.24 14.37
N TYR A 205 8.95 9.99 14.44
CA TYR A 205 8.07 8.84 14.62
C TYR A 205 7.38 8.87 15.99
N ILE A 206 8.13 9.13 17.06
CA ILE A 206 7.60 9.27 18.44
C ILE A 206 6.51 10.34 18.47
N ARG A 207 6.77 11.49 17.84
CA ARG A 207 5.84 12.62 17.76
C ARG A 207 4.58 12.33 16.94
N ILE A 208 4.72 11.65 15.79
CA ILE A 208 3.58 11.28 14.93
C ILE A 208 2.67 10.27 15.63
N MET A 209 3.27 9.30 16.33
CA MET A 209 2.51 8.27 17.06
C MET A 209 1.97 8.78 18.41
N GLY A 210 2.35 9.99 18.84
CA GLY A 210 1.90 10.59 20.11
C GLY A 210 2.53 9.97 21.35
N TYR A 211 3.68 9.30 21.21
CA TYR A 211 4.42 8.69 22.33
C TYR A 211 5.19 9.72 23.18
N ASP A 212 5.23 10.98 22.74
CA ASP A 212 5.78 12.11 23.47
C ASP A 212 4.81 12.67 24.54
N LYS A 213 3.52 12.32 24.47
CA LYS A 213 2.49 12.81 25.39
C LYS A 213 2.44 11.95 26.67
N PRO A 214 2.17 12.54 27.84
CA PRO A 214 1.99 11.78 29.07
C PRO A 214 0.84 10.79 28.90
N ILE A 215 1.06 9.54 29.32
CA ILE A 215 0.08 8.47 29.20
C ILE A 215 -1.04 8.74 30.21
N ASP A 216 -2.21 9.10 29.71
CA ASP A 216 -3.44 9.12 30.51
C ASP A 216 -3.87 7.66 30.74
N PHE A 217 -3.35 7.05 31.80
CA PHE A 217 -3.79 5.73 32.26
C PHE A 217 -5.25 5.80 32.70
N LYS A 218 -6.18 5.66 31.76
CA LYS A 218 -7.58 5.39 32.04
C LYS A 218 -7.69 3.93 32.45
N LEU A 219 -7.33 3.67 33.70
CA LEU A 219 -7.58 2.40 34.37
C LEU A 219 -9.11 2.23 34.39
N HIS A 220 -9.64 1.34 33.54
CA HIS A 220 -11.05 1.03 33.55
C HIS A 220 -11.34 0.39 34.91
N ASN A 221 -11.95 1.17 35.81
CA ASN A 221 -12.24 0.78 37.19
C ASN A 221 -13.39 -0.24 37.23
N ASP A 222 -13.19 -1.42 36.67
CA ASP A 222 -14.08 -2.56 36.88
C ASP A 222 -13.92 -3.16 38.30
N PHE A 223 -12.81 -2.86 38.98
CA PHE A 223 -12.56 -3.28 40.36
C PHE A 223 -13.47 -2.59 41.39
N ASN A 224 -14.00 -1.40 41.10
CA ASN A 224 -14.86 -0.69 42.05
C ASN A 224 -16.25 -1.33 42.17
N ARG A 225 -16.74 -2.09 41.17
CA ARG A 225 -18.00 -2.84 41.33
C ARG A 225 -17.85 -4.09 42.19
N ILE A 226 -16.69 -4.76 42.13
CA ILE A 226 -16.44 -5.99 42.88
C ILE A 226 -16.14 -5.67 44.35
N ALA A 227 -15.33 -4.63 44.62
CA ALA A 227 -15.06 -4.19 46.00
C ALA A 227 -16.32 -3.68 46.72
N THR A 228 -17.20 -2.96 46.02
CA THR A 228 -18.44 -2.45 46.63
C THR A 228 -19.49 -3.55 46.87
N LEU A 229 -19.44 -4.67 46.13
CA LEU A 229 -20.29 -5.84 46.39
C LEU A 229 -19.77 -6.65 47.58
N HIS A 230 -18.45 -6.87 47.66
CA HIS A 230 -17.84 -7.63 48.75
C HIS A 230 -17.94 -6.92 50.11
N CYS A 231 -17.83 -5.58 50.15
CA CYS A 231 -18.02 -4.82 51.39
C CYS A 231 -19.50 -4.68 51.81
N LYS A 232 -20.46 -5.02 50.94
CA LYS A 232 -21.90 -4.95 51.27
C LYS A 232 -22.43 -6.25 51.87
N GLU A 233 -21.86 -7.40 51.49
CA GLU A 233 -22.22 -8.70 52.07
C GLU A 233 -21.67 -8.89 53.50
N GLU A 234 -20.50 -8.33 53.83
CA GLU A 234 -19.97 -8.41 55.20
C GLU A 234 -20.77 -7.57 56.22
N ASN A 235 -21.30 -6.40 55.81
CA ASN A 235 -22.02 -5.51 56.73
C ASN A 235 -23.48 -5.93 57.01
N GLN A 236 -23.99 -6.98 56.36
CA GLN A 236 -25.40 -7.41 56.52
C GLN A 236 -25.57 -8.69 57.33
N ASN A 237 -24.48 -9.39 57.66
CA ASN A 237 -24.51 -10.65 58.43
C ASN A 237 -24.28 -10.49 59.94
N ASP A 238 -24.08 -9.27 60.45
CA ASP A 238 -23.78 -9.03 61.88
C ASP A 238 -24.94 -8.44 62.69
N CYS A 239 -26.19 -8.67 62.28
CA CYS A 239 -27.36 -8.11 62.98
C CYS A 239 -28.63 -8.99 62.91
N LYS A 240 -28.52 -10.31 63.02
CA LYS A 240 -29.69 -11.19 63.30
C LYS A 240 -29.31 -12.46 64.07
N GLU A 241 -28.92 -12.32 65.33
CA GLU A 241 -29.10 -13.42 66.28
C GLU A 241 -29.35 -12.88 67.69
N ASP A 242 -30.56 -12.40 67.91
CA ASP A 242 -31.25 -12.67 69.17
C ASP A 242 -32.70 -12.21 69.04
N LYS A 243 -33.64 -13.16 69.06
CA LYS A 243 -35.03 -13.10 69.58
C LYS A 243 -35.81 -14.28 68.97
N ASN A 244 -35.75 -15.46 69.60
CA ASN A 244 -36.98 -16.13 69.99
C ASN A 244 -36.75 -17.26 71.00
N LYS A 245 -37.33 -17.02 72.17
CA LYS A 245 -37.48 -17.89 73.33
C LYS A 245 -38.56 -18.93 73.06
N LYS A 246 -38.29 -20.19 73.39
CA LYS A 246 -39.28 -21.06 74.03
C LYS A 246 -38.60 -21.90 75.10
#